data_AF-R5AR69-F1
#
_entry.id   AF-R5AR69-F1
#
_cell.length_a   1.000
_cell.length_b   1.000
_cell.length_c   1.000
_cell.angle_alpha   90.00
_cell.angle_beta   90.00
_cell.angle_gamma   90.00
#
_symmetry.space_group_name_H-M   'P 1'
#
loop_
_entity.id
_entity.type
_entity.pdbx_description
1 polymer ?
#
loop_
_entity_poly.entity_id
_entity_poly.type
_entity_poly.pdbx_seq_one_letter_code
_entity_poly.pdbx_strand_id
1 'polypeptide(L)'
;MMELVKMARAHAGWTEAEEALLFDLADRARAAGRPLKSVFDEMAAASGRRPNSVRNFYYARVKGGGDAGERHSPSFVPFTEAESQRLMETVLLAQASGESVRSCTLRLGGGQQRAMLRYQNKYRALVRSDPTLVRRVMEKLRREGQPVFDPYAAPEGRHAGRPRKRERPCADIAHDVAAALEGVEGLDVPAFLTALGKLALAATGGAERTHQLEKQLRCERERNRMLLNSFSELLRVNRAFLQSPVKSRDAKIAVYLSELETSLRPCEKLLPGETG
;
A
#
# COMPACT_ATOMS: atom_id res chain seq x y z
N MET A 1 -29.87 10.67 4.30
CA MET A 1 -28.58 11.06 3.69
C MET A 1 -27.49 10.51 4.61
N MET A 2 -26.90 9.35 4.28
CA MET A 2 -26.05 8.58 5.21
C MET A 2 -24.66 9.21 5.37
N GLU A 3 -24.28 9.49 6.62
CA GLU A 3 -22.94 9.93 7.02
C GLU A 3 -21.90 8.82 6.83
N LEU A 4 -20.79 9.16 6.18
CA LEU A 4 -19.60 8.31 6.05
C LEU A 4 -18.62 8.61 7.18
N VAL A 5 -18.81 7.96 8.32
CA VAL A 5 -17.83 7.90 9.41
C VAL A 5 -16.67 7.00 8.98
N LYS A 6 -15.52 7.62 8.68
CA LYS A 6 -14.24 6.93 8.44
C LYS A 6 -13.67 6.41 9.76
N MET A 7 -13.95 5.15 10.10
CA MET A 7 -13.14 4.39 11.05
C MET A 7 -12.29 3.38 10.29
N ALA A 8 -10.97 3.52 10.42
CA ALA A 8 -9.98 2.54 9.96
C ALA A 8 -10.10 1.26 10.81
N ARG A 9 -11.11 0.43 10.52
CA ARG A 9 -11.16 -0.94 11.02
C ARG A 9 -10.26 -1.80 10.15
N ALA A 10 -9.47 -2.66 10.78
CA ALA A 10 -8.85 -3.77 10.09
C ALA A 10 -9.98 -4.63 9.48
N HIS A 11 -10.14 -4.57 8.16
CA HIS A 11 -11.24 -5.25 7.49
C HIS A 11 -11.10 -6.78 7.66
N ALA A 12 -12.05 -7.39 8.37
CA ALA A 12 -12.03 -8.81 8.75
C ALA A 12 -12.56 -9.77 7.67
N GLY A 13 -12.87 -9.28 6.47
CA GLY A 13 -13.44 -10.07 5.37
C GLY A 13 -13.90 -9.15 4.23
N TRP A 14 -14.55 -9.70 3.20
CA TRP A 14 -15.27 -8.93 2.15
C TRP A 14 -16.76 -9.07 2.41
N THR A 15 -17.51 -7.96 2.38
CA THR A 15 -18.98 -8.03 2.49
C THR A 15 -19.62 -8.26 1.13
N GLU A 16 -20.83 -8.81 1.12
CA GLU A 16 -21.61 -8.98 -0.11
C GLU A 16 -21.88 -7.64 -0.82
N ALA A 17 -22.10 -6.57 -0.05
CA ALA A 17 -22.29 -5.22 -0.58
C ALA A 17 -21.01 -4.68 -1.26
N GLU A 18 -19.82 -4.94 -0.67
CA GLU A 18 -18.54 -4.58 -1.28
C GLU A 18 -18.26 -5.39 -2.55
N GLU A 19 -18.63 -6.68 -2.55
CA GLU A 19 -18.51 -7.55 -3.73
C GLU A 19 -19.42 -7.06 -4.87
N ALA A 20 -20.72 -6.84 -4.59
CA ALA A 20 -21.67 -6.35 -5.58
C ALA A 20 -21.24 -5.01 -6.19
N LEU A 21 -20.79 -4.07 -5.35
CA LEU A 21 -20.29 -2.78 -5.80
C LEU A 21 -19.06 -2.91 -6.72
N LEU A 22 -18.11 -3.78 -6.37
CA LEU A 22 -16.90 -3.99 -7.16
C LEU A 22 -17.21 -4.57 -8.55
N PHE A 23 -18.11 -5.54 -8.64
CA PHE A 23 -18.49 -6.14 -9.92
C PHE A 23 -19.33 -5.19 -10.77
N ASP A 24 -20.26 -4.44 -10.18
CA ASP A 24 -21.02 -3.40 -10.88
C ASP A 24 -20.11 -2.26 -11.41
N LEU A 25 -19.12 -1.82 -10.63
CA LEU A 25 -18.10 -0.87 -11.13
C LEU A 25 -17.26 -1.46 -12.26
N ALA A 26 -16.93 -2.76 -12.21
CA ALA A 26 -16.18 -3.44 -13.27
C ALA A 26 -16.99 -3.53 -14.57
N ASP A 27 -18.29 -3.85 -14.48
CA ASP A 27 -19.19 -3.92 -15.63
C ASP A 27 -19.40 -2.55 -16.27
N ARG A 28 -19.63 -1.50 -15.45
CA ARG A 28 -19.74 -0.12 -15.93
C ARG A 28 -18.46 0.38 -16.58
N ALA A 29 -17.30 0.10 -16.00
CA ALA A 29 -16.02 0.47 -16.60
C ALA A 29 -15.80 -0.24 -17.94
N ARG A 30 -16.20 -1.51 -18.05
CA ARG A 30 -16.10 -2.26 -19.31
C ARG A 30 -17.02 -1.69 -20.39
N ALA A 31 -18.28 -1.40 -20.07
CA ALA A 31 -19.22 -0.76 -20.99
C ALA A 31 -18.70 0.60 -21.49
N ALA A 32 -17.99 1.33 -20.63
CA ALA A 32 -17.37 2.61 -20.94
C ALA A 32 -15.95 2.51 -21.55
N GLY A 33 -15.42 1.31 -21.81
CA GLY A 33 -14.07 1.12 -22.35
C GLY A 33 -12.92 1.55 -21.42
N ARG A 34 -13.19 1.68 -20.12
CA ARG A 34 -12.23 2.14 -19.09
C ARG A 34 -11.39 0.95 -18.57
N PRO A 35 -10.12 1.16 -18.22
CA PRO A 35 -9.26 0.09 -17.72
C PRO A 35 -9.67 -0.39 -16.31
N LEU A 36 -9.66 -1.71 -16.06
CA LEU A 36 -9.96 -2.29 -14.74
C LEU A 36 -9.13 -1.71 -13.58
N LYS A 37 -7.95 -1.15 -13.87
CA LYS A 37 -7.15 -0.44 -12.87
C LYS A 37 -7.92 0.73 -12.24
N SER A 38 -8.67 1.50 -13.02
CA SER A 38 -9.44 2.64 -12.47
C SER A 38 -10.52 2.16 -11.51
N VAL A 39 -11.15 1.01 -11.80
CA VAL A 39 -12.13 0.37 -10.92
C VAL A 39 -11.51 -0.01 -9.58
N PHE A 40 -10.30 -0.57 -9.58
CA PHE A 40 -9.63 -0.95 -8.33
C PHE A 40 -9.25 0.28 -7.49
N ASP A 41 -8.87 1.38 -8.14
CA ASP A 41 -8.55 2.63 -7.47
C ASP A 41 -9.82 3.30 -6.91
N GLU A 42 -10.94 3.29 -7.65
CA GLU A 42 -12.26 3.78 -7.22
C GLU A 42 -12.81 2.97 -6.04
N MET A 43 -12.79 1.64 -6.14
CA MET A 43 -13.26 0.78 -5.06
C MET A 43 -12.37 0.88 -3.82
N ALA A 44 -11.05 1.05 -3.98
CA ALA A 44 -10.14 1.32 -2.88
C ALA A 44 -10.46 2.64 -2.17
N ALA A 45 -10.76 3.70 -2.94
CA ALA A 45 -11.17 4.99 -2.38
C ALA A 45 -12.51 4.91 -1.64
N ALA A 46 -13.48 4.16 -2.18
CA ALA A 46 -14.81 4.00 -1.57
C ALA A 46 -14.80 3.11 -0.32
N SER A 47 -14.06 2.00 -0.34
CA SER A 47 -14.03 1.01 0.75
C SER A 47 -12.95 1.25 1.80
N GLY A 48 -11.98 2.14 1.54
CA GLY A 48 -10.79 2.32 2.37
C GLY A 48 -9.77 1.16 2.28
N ARG A 49 -10.01 0.19 1.39
CA ARG A 49 -9.10 -0.95 1.16
C ARG A 49 -7.92 -0.55 0.30
N ARG A 50 -6.83 -1.33 0.38
CA ARG A 50 -5.69 -1.16 -0.53
C ARG A 50 -6.07 -1.59 -1.95
N PRO A 51 -5.71 -0.84 -3.01
CA PRO A 51 -6.00 -1.21 -4.41
C PRO A 51 -5.56 -2.64 -4.77
N ASN A 52 -4.41 -3.09 -4.25
CA ASN A 52 -3.92 -4.44 -4.49
C ASN A 52 -4.79 -5.52 -3.82
N SER A 53 -5.38 -5.22 -2.66
CA SER A 53 -6.32 -6.15 -2.00
C SER A 53 -7.61 -6.26 -2.80
N VAL A 54 -8.12 -5.15 -3.33
CA VAL A 54 -9.30 -5.12 -4.22
C VAL A 54 -9.06 -5.95 -5.47
N ARG A 55 -7.94 -5.68 -6.15
CA ARG A 55 -7.50 -6.43 -7.33
C ARG A 55 -7.43 -7.93 -7.06
N ASN A 56 -6.79 -8.34 -5.96
CA ASN A 56 -6.61 -9.76 -5.63
C ASN A 56 -7.96 -10.46 -5.40
N PHE A 57 -8.89 -9.79 -4.71
CA PHE A 57 -10.22 -10.33 -4.48
C PHE A 57 -11.00 -10.48 -5.78
N TYR A 58 -11.01 -9.46 -6.64
CA TYR A 58 -11.64 -9.50 -7.96
C TYR A 58 -11.19 -10.72 -8.77
N TYR A 59 -9.89 -10.90 -8.95
CA TYR A 59 -9.36 -12.03 -9.74
C TYR A 59 -9.58 -13.39 -9.08
N ALA A 60 -9.55 -13.48 -7.75
CA ALA A 60 -9.86 -14.71 -7.04
C ALA A 60 -11.31 -15.15 -7.27
N ARG A 61 -12.24 -14.18 -7.27
CA ARG A 61 -13.68 -14.44 -7.47
C ARG A 61 -14.02 -14.76 -8.92
N VAL A 62 -13.41 -14.05 -9.88
CA VAL A 62 -13.49 -14.38 -11.33
C VAL A 62 -12.97 -15.80 -11.60
N LYS A 63 -11.84 -16.18 -10.99
CA LYS A 63 -11.28 -17.54 -11.14
C LYS A 63 -12.16 -18.63 -10.51
N GLY A 64 -12.85 -18.33 -9.41
CA GLY A 64 -13.75 -19.27 -8.73
C GLY A 64 -15.14 -19.41 -9.36
N GLY A 65 -15.53 -18.46 -10.24
CA GLY A 65 -16.88 -18.37 -10.82
C GLY A 65 -17.11 -19.08 -12.16
N GLY A 66 -16.17 -19.90 -12.63
CA GLY A 66 -16.36 -20.72 -13.86
C GLY A 66 -16.32 -19.97 -15.20
N ASP A 67 -16.51 -18.66 -15.23
CA ASP A 67 -16.44 -17.82 -16.44
C ASP A 67 -15.00 -17.34 -16.73
N ALA A 68 -14.07 -18.28 -16.81
CA ALA A 68 -12.65 -18.01 -17.02
C ALA A 68 -12.23 -17.99 -18.51
N GLY A 69 -13.14 -18.30 -19.43
CA GLY A 69 -12.89 -18.26 -20.87
C GLY A 69 -13.18 -16.89 -21.46
N GLU A 70 -12.32 -16.40 -22.35
CA GLU A 70 -12.52 -15.22 -23.22
C GLU A 70 -12.29 -13.81 -22.65
N ARG A 71 -11.65 -13.64 -21.49
CA ARG A 71 -11.56 -12.30 -20.87
C ARG A 71 -10.17 -11.75 -20.58
N HIS A 72 -9.11 -12.03 -21.36
CA HIS A 72 -7.88 -11.22 -21.29
C HIS A 72 -7.06 -11.17 -22.60
N SER A 73 -6.62 -9.95 -22.94
CA SER A 73 -5.75 -9.54 -24.07
C SER A 73 -4.51 -10.43 -24.34
N PRO A 74 -3.94 -10.39 -25.56
CA PRO A 74 -2.97 -11.37 -26.09
C PRO A 74 -1.54 -11.28 -25.54
N SER A 75 -1.32 -10.66 -24.38
CA SER A 75 0.03 -10.49 -23.79
C SER A 75 0.47 -11.67 -22.90
N PHE A 76 -0.38 -12.68 -22.69
CA PHE A 76 -0.04 -13.82 -21.83
C PHE A 76 0.66 -14.91 -22.64
N VAL A 77 1.99 -14.89 -22.66
CA VAL A 77 2.79 -16.01 -23.17
C VAL A 77 2.90 -17.05 -22.05
N PRO A 78 2.30 -18.25 -22.20
CA PRO A 78 2.42 -19.31 -21.21
C PRO A 78 3.88 -19.78 -21.09
N PHE A 79 4.24 -20.33 -19.93
CA PHE A 79 5.53 -21.00 -19.80
C PHE A 79 5.47 -22.34 -20.53
N THR A 80 6.47 -22.60 -21.35
CA THR A 80 6.74 -23.96 -21.83
C THR A 80 7.16 -24.87 -20.67
N GLU A 81 7.06 -26.18 -20.87
CA GLU A 81 7.53 -27.15 -19.88
C GLU A 81 9.03 -27.01 -19.63
N ALA A 82 9.82 -26.85 -20.69
CA ALA A 82 11.28 -26.65 -20.59
C ALA A 82 11.65 -25.37 -19.83
N GLU A 83 10.94 -24.26 -20.05
CA GLU A 83 11.14 -23.04 -19.26
C GLU A 83 10.73 -23.21 -17.80
N SER A 84 9.65 -23.95 -17.53
CA SER A 84 9.19 -24.25 -16.17
C SER A 84 10.23 -25.08 -15.41
N GLN A 85 10.80 -26.08 -16.07
CA GLN A 85 11.86 -26.92 -15.53
C GLN A 85 13.14 -26.12 -15.26
N ARG A 86 13.63 -25.35 -16.24
CA ARG A 86 14.81 -24.48 -16.07
C ARG A 86 14.64 -23.47 -14.95
N LEU A 87 13.46 -22.86 -14.84
CA LEU A 87 13.13 -21.95 -13.75
C LEU A 87 13.23 -22.67 -12.40
N MET A 88 12.66 -23.86 -12.27
CA MET A 88 12.70 -24.63 -11.03
C MET A 88 14.14 -25.01 -10.66
N GLU A 89 14.90 -25.55 -11.62
CA GLU A 89 16.32 -25.91 -11.44
C GLU A 89 17.13 -24.71 -10.93
N THR A 90 17.02 -23.57 -11.61
CA THR A 90 17.77 -22.36 -11.26
C THR A 90 17.40 -21.84 -9.87
N VAL A 91 16.10 -21.85 -9.52
CA VAL A 91 15.65 -21.32 -8.23
C VAL A 91 16.04 -22.24 -7.07
N LEU A 92 15.93 -23.56 -7.22
CA LEU A 92 16.30 -24.49 -6.15
C LEU A 92 17.81 -24.49 -5.87
N LEU A 93 18.64 -24.38 -6.91
CA LEU A 93 20.09 -24.21 -6.76
C LEU A 93 20.43 -22.90 -6.07
N ALA A 94 19.83 -21.79 -6.52
CA ALA A 94 20.05 -20.46 -5.93
C ALA A 94 19.64 -20.41 -4.44
N GLN A 95 18.54 -21.07 -4.09
CA GLN A 95 18.12 -21.16 -2.69
C GLN A 95 19.07 -21.99 -1.84
N ALA A 96 19.67 -23.05 -2.40
CA ALA A 96 20.67 -23.85 -1.70
C ALA A 96 21.94 -23.06 -1.40
N SER A 97 22.28 -22.08 -2.25
CA SER A 97 23.36 -21.11 -2.02
C SER A 97 22.95 -19.89 -1.18
N GLY A 98 21.73 -19.87 -0.61
CA GLY A 98 21.23 -18.76 0.22
C GLY A 98 20.69 -17.55 -0.53
N GLU A 99 20.58 -17.60 -1.87
CA GLU A 99 19.97 -16.53 -2.67
C GLU A 99 18.43 -16.58 -2.51
N SER A 100 17.81 -15.41 -2.27
CA SER A 100 16.35 -15.33 -2.19
C SER A 100 15.70 -15.57 -3.57
N VAL A 101 14.52 -16.19 -3.59
CA VAL A 101 13.73 -16.39 -4.82
C VAL A 101 13.52 -15.07 -5.58
N ARG A 102 13.34 -13.95 -4.87
CA ARG A 102 13.18 -12.63 -5.49
C ARG A 102 14.46 -12.17 -6.21
N SER A 103 15.62 -12.32 -5.58
CA SER A 103 16.91 -11.98 -6.20
C SER A 103 17.15 -12.81 -7.46
N CYS A 104 17.00 -14.14 -7.34
CA CYS A 104 17.19 -15.07 -8.45
C CYS A 104 16.24 -14.77 -9.62
N THR A 105 14.95 -14.54 -9.34
CA THR A 105 13.98 -14.21 -10.40
C THR A 105 14.18 -12.83 -11.01
N LEU A 106 14.77 -11.87 -10.28
CA LEU A 106 15.12 -10.56 -10.82
C LEU A 106 16.30 -10.67 -11.79
N ARG A 107 17.30 -11.47 -11.43
CA ARG A 107 18.44 -11.81 -12.29
C ARG A 107 17.99 -12.55 -13.56
N LEU A 108 17.12 -13.56 -13.44
CA LEU A 108 16.51 -14.25 -14.59
C LEU A 108 15.70 -13.32 -15.50
N GLY A 109 15.11 -12.27 -14.91
CA GLY A 109 14.39 -11.24 -15.64
C GLY A 109 15.26 -10.13 -16.24
N GLY A 110 16.59 -10.23 -16.15
CA GLY A 110 17.50 -9.17 -16.61
C GLY A 110 17.27 -7.83 -15.90
N GLY A 111 16.89 -7.86 -14.63
CA GLY A 111 16.54 -6.66 -13.84
C GLY A 111 15.13 -6.12 -14.10
N GLN A 112 14.38 -6.69 -15.05
CA GLN A 112 13.04 -6.20 -15.39
C GLN A 112 11.98 -6.69 -14.39
N GLN A 113 11.32 -5.75 -13.71
CA GLN A 113 10.35 -6.05 -12.66
C GLN A 113 9.15 -6.88 -13.16
N ARG A 114 8.69 -6.64 -14.40
CA ARG A 114 7.59 -7.41 -15.01
C ARG A 114 7.97 -8.87 -15.24
N ALA A 115 9.18 -9.12 -15.74
CA ALA A 115 9.71 -10.47 -15.97
C ALA A 115 9.97 -11.21 -14.65
N MET A 116 10.55 -10.52 -13.67
CA MET A 116 10.74 -11.04 -12.31
C MET A 116 9.41 -11.53 -11.71
N LEU A 117 8.35 -10.72 -11.75
CA LEU A 117 7.05 -11.11 -11.22
C LEU A 117 6.47 -12.32 -11.95
N ARG A 118 6.67 -12.42 -13.27
CA ARG A 118 6.24 -13.58 -14.07
C ARG A 118 6.95 -14.86 -13.61
N TYR A 119 8.28 -14.84 -13.44
CA TYR A 119 9.04 -15.99 -12.93
C TYR A 119 8.69 -16.34 -11.49
N GLN A 120 8.58 -15.35 -10.61
CA GLN A 120 8.24 -15.56 -9.21
C GLN A 120 6.83 -16.17 -9.04
N ASN A 121 5.85 -15.69 -9.82
CA ASN A 121 4.51 -16.26 -9.82
C ASN A 121 4.49 -17.69 -10.34
N LYS A 122 5.25 -17.98 -11.41
CA LYS A 122 5.35 -19.34 -11.95
C LYS A 122 5.97 -20.31 -10.95
N TYR A 123 7.07 -19.92 -10.29
CA TYR A 123 7.68 -20.73 -9.24
C TYR A 123 6.68 -21.07 -8.12
N ARG A 124 5.98 -20.06 -7.57
CA ARG A 124 4.96 -20.26 -6.53
C ARG A 124 3.82 -21.18 -6.99
N ALA A 125 3.40 -21.05 -8.24
CA ALA A 125 2.36 -21.90 -8.82
C ALA A 125 2.84 -23.36 -8.95
N LEU A 126 4.07 -23.61 -9.41
CA LEU A 126 4.63 -24.96 -9.54
C LEU A 126 4.77 -25.63 -8.17
N VAL A 127 5.34 -24.96 -7.18
CA VAL A 127 5.48 -25.51 -5.81
C VAL A 127 4.13 -25.90 -5.22
N ARG A 128 3.06 -25.11 -5.50
CA ARG A 128 1.72 -25.37 -4.98
C ARG A 128 0.95 -26.42 -5.77
N SER A 129 1.06 -26.44 -7.09
CA SER A 129 0.14 -27.16 -7.99
C SER A 129 0.76 -28.33 -8.73
N ASP A 130 2.10 -28.44 -8.77
CA ASP A 130 2.81 -29.52 -9.45
C ASP A 130 4.01 -30.04 -8.61
N PRO A 131 3.76 -30.74 -7.49
CA PRO A 131 4.83 -31.28 -6.66
C PRO A 131 5.65 -32.39 -7.34
N THR A 132 5.07 -33.09 -8.31
CA THR A 132 5.73 -34.17 -9.04
C THR A 132 6.86 -33.64 -9.91
N LEU A 133 6.64 -32.53 -10.62
CA LEU A 133 7.72 -31.84 -11.35
C LEU A 133 8.84 -31.38 -10.42
N VAL A 134 8.49 -30.76 -9.29
CA VAL A 134 9.47 -30.24 -8.33
C VAL A 134 10.35 -31.37 -7.79
N ARG A 135 9.74 -32.49 -7.38
CA ARG A 135 10.48 -33.68 -6.91
C ARG A 135 11.39 -34.26 -7.98
N ARG A 136 10.92 -34.34 -9.24
CA ARG A 136 11.73 -34.81 -10.38
C ARG A 136 12.96 -33.93 -10.61
N VAL A 137 12.79 -32.61 -10.54
CA VAL A 137 13.89 -31.65 -10.66
C VAL A 137 14.87 -31.81 -9.50
N MET A 138 14.38 -31.97 -8.27
CA MET A 138 15.24 -32.19 -7.11
C MET A 138 16.05 -33.48 -7.23
N GLU A 139 15.44 -34.58 -7.67
CA GLU A 139 16.14 -35.84 -7.90
C GLU A 139 17.21 -35.71 -8.98
N LYS A 140 16.90 -35.04 -10.09
CA LYS A 140 17.87 -34.78 -11.16
C LYS A 140 19.09 -34.05 -10.59
N LEU A 141 18.88 -32.94 -9.88
CA LEU A 141 19.97 -32.16 -9.31
C LEU A 141 20.77 -32.94 -8.25
N ARG A 142 20.10 -33.77 -7.44
CA ARG A 142 20.79 -34.66 -6.47
C ARG A 142 21.66 -35.70 -7.17
N ARG A 143 21.20 -36.30 -8.28
CA ARG A 143 22.00 -37.24 -9.09
C ARG A 143 23.22 -36.56 -9.72
N GLU A 144 23.09 -35.28 -10.07
CA GLU A 144 24.17 -34.42 -10.58
C GLU A 144 25.12 -33.93 -9.47
N GLY A 145 24.92 -34.33 -8.21
CA GLY A 145 25.76 -33.93 -7.07
C GLY A 145 25.61 -32.46 -6.66
N GLN A 146 24.56 -31.78 -7.12
CA GLN A 146 24.34 -30.36 -6.84
C GLN A 146 23.67 -30.13 -5.48
N PRO A 147 23.93 -28.98 -4.82
CA PRO A 147 23.22 -28.60 -3.61
C PRO A 147 21.77 -28.20 -3.96
N VAL A 148 20.77 -28.88 -3.37
CA VAL A 148 19.35 -28.69 -3.70
C VAL A 148 18.58 -28.21 -2.47
N PHE A 149 17.87 -27.10 -2.62
CA PHE A 149 16.89 -26.66 -1.63
C PHE A 149 15.61 -27.50 -1.73
N ASP A 150 15.10 -27.97 -0.59
CA ASP A 150 13.82 -28.69 -0.51
C ASP A 150 12.70 -27.75 -0.05
N PRO A 151 11.76 -27.35 -0.93
CA PRO A 151 10.64 -26.47 -0.57
C PRO A 151 9.56 -27.16 0.27
N TYR A 152 9.63 -28.47 0.46
CA TYR A 152 8.68 -29.28 1.23
C TYR A 152 9.27 -29.83 2.53
N ALA A 153 10.56 -29.65 2.77
CA ALA A 153 11.16 -29.98 4.06
C ALA A 153 10.46 -29.19 5.17
N ALA A 154 10.17 -29.87 6.28
CA ALA A 154 9.67 -29.20 7.47
C ALA A 154 10.67 -28.11 7.86
N PRO A 155 10.22 -26.88 8.16
CA PRO A 155 11.14 -25.80 8.45
C PRO A 155 11.84 -26.08 9.78
N GLU A 156 13.04 -26.65 9.73
CA GLU A 156 13.99 -26.55 10.83
C GLU A 156 14.42 -25.09 10.94
N GLY A 157 13.74 -24.36 11.83
CA GLY A 157 14.24 -23.11 12.39
C GLY A 157 14.29 -21.87 11.50
N ARG A 158 13.58 -21.77 10.35
CA ARG A 158 13.54 -20.51 9.57
C ARG A 158 12.16 -19.88 9.41
N HIS A 159 12.12 -18.64 9.92
CA HIS A 159 11.11 -17.60 9.76
C HIS A 159 9.67 -18.09 9.87
N ALA A 160 9.22 -18.26 11.12
CA ALA A 160 7.84 -17.93 11.43
C ALA A 160 7.58 -16.54 10.83
N GLY A 161 6.80 -16.49 9.73
CA GLY A 161 6.31 -15.23 9.20
C GLY A 161 5.74 -14.40 10.35
N ARG A 162 5.86 -13.06 10.26
CA ARG A 162 5.51 -12.09 11.33
C ARG A 162 4.56 -12.73 12.35
N PRO A 163 5.03 -13.08 13.56
CA PRO A 163 4.21 -13.79 14.51
C PRO A 163 2.90 -13.03 14.65
N ARG A 164 1.77 -13.75 14.53
CA ARG A 164 0.45 -13.15 14.78
C ARG A 164 0.56 -12.45 16.12
N LYS A 165 0.21 -11.15 16.16
CA LYS A 165 0.25 -10.31 17.35
C LYS A 165 -0.65 -10.94 18.42
N ARG A 166 -0.10 -11.89 19.17
CA ARG A 166 -0.62 -12.28 20.48
C ARG A 166 -0.16 -11.16 21.39
N GLU A 167 -1.10 -10.55 22.08
CA GLU A 167 -0.79 -9.54 23.10
C GLU A 167 -0.10 -10.28 24.25
N ARG A 168 1.22 -10.39 24.14
CA ARG A 168 2.07 -10.76 25.25
C ARG A 168 2.47 -9.46 25.96
N PRO A 169 2.44 -9.41 27.29
CA PRO A 169 3.04 -8.34 28.05
C PRO A 169 4.48 -8.06 27.58
N CYS A 170 4.85 -6.79 27.41
CA CYS A 170 6.21 -6.41 27.01
C CYS A 170 7.27 -6.95 27.98
N ALA A 171 6.92 -7.14 29.26
CA ALA A 171 7.80 -7.67 30.29
C ALA A 171 8.27 -9.09 29.96
N ASP A 172 7.38 -9.95 29.47
CA ASP A 172 7.69 -11.34 29.14
C ASP A 172 8.66 -11.42 27.96
N ILE A 173 8.45 -10.56 26.95
CA ILE A 173 9.34 -10.47 25.78
C ILE A 173 10.72 -9.95 26.19
N ALA A 174 10.77 -8.94 27.07
CA ALA A 174 12.04 -8.41 27.56
C ALA A 174 12.81 -9.45 28.38
N HIS A 175 12.11 -10.26 29.17
CA HIS A 175 12.70 -11.35 29.94
C HIS A 175 13.26 -12.46 29.04
N ASP A 176 12.50 -12.90 28.03
CA ASP A 176 12.95 -13.90 27.06
C ASP A 176 14.21 -13.42 26.30
N VAL A 177 14.25 -12.14 25.93
CA VAL A 177 15.41 -11.54 25.25
C VAL A 177 16.61 -11.45 26.18
N ALA A 178 16.43 -11.03 27.43
CA ALA A 178 17.51 -10.99 28.40
C ALA A 178 18.11 -12.39 28.62
N ALA A 179 17.26 -13.40 28.83
CA ALA A 179 17.69 -14.79 29.01
C ALA A 179 18.42 -15.36 27.77
N ALA A 180 17.97 -15.01 26.56
CA ALA A 180 18.65 -15.43 25.33
C ALA A 180 20.03 -14.77 25.15
N LEU A 181 20.23 -13.56 25.68
CA LEU A 181 21.49 -12.81 25.56
C LEU A 181 22.52 -13.20 26.64
N GLU A 182 22.09 -13.75 27.77
CA GLU A 182 22.98 -14.25 28.84
C GLU A 182 23.93 -15.35 28.37
N GLY A 183 23.58 -16.10 27.32
CA GLY A 183 24.42 -17.14 26.73
C GLY A 183 25.46 -16.64 25.71
N VAL A 184 25.53 -15.33 25.45
CA VAL A 184 26.45 -14.77 24.44
C VAL A 184 27.75 -14.35 25.12
N GLU A 185 28.83 -15.10 24.84
CA GLU A 185 30.16 -14.77 25.36
C GLU A 185 30.61 -13.36 24.95
N GLY A 186 31.09 -12.58 25.93
CA GLY A 186 31.61 -11.23 25.73
C GLY A 186 30.55 -10.12 25.63
N LEU A 187 29.27 -10.43 25.82
CA LEU A 187 28.19 -9.43 25.82
C LEU A 187 27.79 -9.02 27.24
N ASP A 188 27.97 -7.73 27.57
CA ASP A 188 27.37 -7.12 28.76
C ASP A 188 25.88 -6.82 28.47
N VAL A 189 25.03 -7.77 28.85
CA VAL A 189 23.57 -7.71 28.63
C VAL A 189 22.93 -6.46 29.27
N PRO A 190 23.22 -6.11 30.54
CA PRO A 190 22.75 -4.86 31.14
C PRO A 190 23.15 -3.59 30.37
N ALA A 191 24.43 -3.45 29.99
CA ALA A 191 24.90 -2.27 29.26
C ALA A 191 24.27 -2.18 27.86
N PHE A 192 24.14 -3.31 27.17
CA PHE A 192 23.51 -3.41 25.86
C PHE A 192 22.03 -2.99 25.90
N LEU A 193 21.23 -3.56 26.81
CA LEU A 193 19.81 -3.24 26.93
C LEU A 193 19.59 -1.77 27.35
N THR A 194 20.48 -1.23 28.17
CA THR A 194 20.46 0.20 28.55
C THR A 194 20.71 1.10 27.34
N ALA A 195 21.70 0.78 26.51
CA ALA A 195 21.99 1.53 25.28
C ALA A 195 20.83 1.43 24.27
N LEU A 196 20.25 0.25 24.12
CA LEU A 196 19.08 0.01 23.26
C LEU A 196 17.85 0.80 23.73
N GLY A 197 17.61 0.85 25.06
CA GLY A 197 16.54 1.64 25.65
C GLY A 197 16.71 3.15 25.39
N LYS A 198 17.93 3.68 25.55
CA LYS A 198 18.24 5.08 25.22
C LYS A 198 18.00 5.40 23.74
N LEU A 199 18.39 4.50 22.84
CA LEU A 199 18.17 4.66 21.41
C LEU A 199 16.68 4.62 21.05
N ALA A 200 15.91 3.73 21.66
CA ALA A 200 14.46 3.64 21.45
C ALA A 200 13.74 4.93 21.91
N LEU A 201 14.10 5.47 23.07
CA LEU A 201 13.56 6.74 23.58
C LEU A 201 13.90 7.93 22.67
N ALA A 202 15.13 7.97 22.13
CA ALA A 202 15.51 9.01 21.17
C ALA A 202 14.71 8.89 19.85
N ALA A 203 14.47 7.67 19.39
CA ALA A 203 13.68 7.40 18.18
C ALA A 203 12.20 7.78 18.36
N THR A 204 11.60 7.55 19.53
CA THR A 204 10.22 7.98 19.81
C THR A 204 10.09 9.49 19.86
N GLY A 205 11.04 10.20 20.48
CA GLY A 205 11.05 11.67 20.47
C GLY A 205 11.13 12.26 19.06
N GLY A 206 11.89 11.63 18.16
CA GLY A 206 11.93 12.00 16.74
C GLY A 206 10.61 11.74 16.01
N ALA A 207 9.95 10.62 16.28
CA ALA A 207 8.65 10.27 15.70
C ALA A 207 7.53 11.23 16.16
N GLU A 208 7.53 11.63 17.42
CA GLU A 208 6.56 12.60 17.96
C GLU A 208 6.78 13.99 17.36
N ARG A 209 8.03 14.45 17.29
CA ARG A 209 8.38 15.75 16.69
C ARG A 209 7.99 15.81 15.21
N THR A 210 8.26 14.75 14.45
CA THR A 210 7.86 14.66 13.03
C THR A 210 6.33 14.67 12.89
N HIS A 211 5.60 13.93 13.73
CA HIS A 211 4.14 13.96 13.74
C HIS A 211 3.57 15.36 14.06
N GLN A 212 4.17 16.07 15.02
CA GLN A 212 3.78 17.42 15.40
C GLN A 212 4.02 18.42 14.25
N LEU A 213 5.17 18.33 13.57
CA LEU A 213 5.48 19.14 12.39
C LEU A 213 4.52 18.85 11.23
N GLU A 214 4.18 17.58 10.98
CA GLU A 214 3.18 17.24 9.96
C GLU A 214 1.79 17.79 10.30
N LYS A 215 1.41 17.80 11.58
CA LYS A 215 0.15 18.38 12.04
C LYS A 215 0.14 19.89 11.81
N GLN A 216 1.22 20.59 12.18
CA GLN A 216 1.37 22.03 11.91
C GLN A 216 1.31 22.33 10.41
N LEU A 217 2.04 21.57 9.59
CA LEU A 217 2.02 21.72 8.13
C LEU A 217 0.63 21.49 7.53
N ARG A 218 -0.14 20.53 8.07
CA ARG A 218 -1.54 20.30 7.68
C ARG A 218 -2.42 21.50 8.02
N CYS A 219 -2.31 22.04 9.24
CA CYS A 219 -3.05 23.24 9.64
C CYS A 219 -2.72 24.45 8.77
N GLU A 220 -1.43 24.69 8.49
CA GLU A 220 -0.99 25.80 7.64
C GLU A 220 -1.45 25.64 6.18
N ARG A 221 -1.41 24.41 5.63
CA ARG A 221 -1.95 24.13 4.29
C ARG A 221 -3.44 24.41 4.21
N GLU A 222 -4.19 24.02 5.23
CA GLU A 222 -5.62 24.27 5.28
C GLU A 222 -5.94 25.76 5.41
N ARG A 223 -5.21 26.46 6.27
CA ARG A 223 -5.29 27.92 6.38
C ARG A 223 -5.00 28.62 5.05
N ASN A 224 -3.92 28.23 4.36
CA ASN A 224 -3.58 28.78 3.04
C ASN A 224 -4.66 28.48 2.00
N ARG A 225 -5.25 27.28 2.03
CA ARG A 225 -6.37 26.93 1.16
C ARG A 225 -7.57 27.84 1.40
N MET A 226 -7.90 28.09 2.67
CA MET A 226 -8.99 29.01 3.03
C MET A 226 -8.71 30.44 2.57
N LEU A 227 -7.48 30.96 2.79
CA LEU A 227 -7.07 32.29 2.33
C LEU A 227 -7.16 32.43 0.80
N LEU A 228 -6.71 31.42 0.05
CA LEU A 228 -6.82 31.42 -1.42
C LEU A 228 -8.28 31.43 -1.90
N ASN A 229 -9.16 30.69 -1.23
CA ASN A 229 -10.59 30.70 -1.54
C ASN A 229 -11.20 32.08 -1.25
N SER A 230 -10.91 32.68 -0.09
CA SER A 230 -11.40 34.01 0.25
C SER A 230 -10.88 35.08 -0.70
N PHE A 231 -9.61 35.00 -1.11
CA PHE A 231 -9.04 35.90 -2.12
C PHE A 231 -9.73 35.74 -3.47
N SER A 232 -10.04 34.51 -3.87
CA SER A 232 -10.77 34.23 -5.12
C SER A 232 -12.19 34.83 -5.10
N GLU A 233 -12.88 34.77 -3.96
CA GLU A 233 -14.19 35.43 -3.80
C GLU A 233 -14.09 36.95 -3.85
N LEU A 234 -13.09 37.55 -3.21
CA LEU A 234 -12.84 38.99 -3.31
C LEU A 234 -12.58 39.43 -4.76
N LEU A 235 -11.76 38.67 -5.49
CA LEU A 235 -11.53 38.91 -6.92
C LEU A 235 -12.81 38.76 -7.74
N ARG A 236 -13.65 37.77 -7.43
CA ARG A 236 -14.93 37.54 -8.10
C ARG A 236 -15.88 38.71 -7.91
N VAL A 237 -16.08 39.17 -6.68
CA VAL A 237 -16.97 40.31 -6.34
C VAL A 237 -16.46 41.58 -7.00
N ASN A 238 -15.16 41.88 -6.90
CA ASN A 238 -14.56 43.05 -7.55
C ASN A 238 -14.69 43.00 -9.07
N ARG A 239 -14.45 41.83 -9.68
CA ARG A 239 -14.57 41.65 -11.13
C ARG A 239 -16.01 41.80 -11.60
N ALA A 240 -16.98 41.23 -10.89
CA ALA A 240 -18.40 41.34 -11.22
C ALA A 240 -18.88 42.80 -11.19
N PHE A 241 -18.44 43.57 -10.19
CA PHE A 241 -18.75 45.00 -10.11
C PHE A 241 -18.09 45.79 -11.25
N LEU A 242 -16.80 45.58 -11.52
CA LEU A 242 -16.08 46.26 -12.61
C LEU A 242 -16.62 45.90 -14.00
N GLN A 243 -17.11 44.68 -14.20
CA GLN A 243 -17.73 44.26 -15.46
C GLN A 243 -19.16 44.80 -15.64
N SER A 244 -19.78 45.34 -14.59
CA SER A 244 -21.11 45.93 -14.71
C SER A 244 -21.10 47.23 -15.52
N PRO A 245 -22.15 47.52 -16.32
CA PRO A 245 -22.25 48.74 -17.12
C PRO A 245 -22.11 49.98 -16.24
N VAL A 246 -21.29 50.95 -16.66
CA VAL A 246 -20.98 52.18 -15.90
C VAL A 246 -22.25 52.89 -15.42
N LYS A 247 -23.27 52.99 -16.27
CA LYS A 247 -24.57 53.61 -15.96
C LYS A 247 -25.37 52.91 -14.85
N SER A 248 -25.02 51.67 -14.52
CA SER A 248 -25.69 50.85 -13.49
C SER A 248 -24.85 50.67 -12.22
N ARG A 249 -23.62 51.20 -12.18
CA ARG A 249 -22.71 51.02 -11.04
C ARG A 249 -23.20 51.74 -9.80
N ASP A 250 -23.69 52.98 -9.94
CA ASP A 250 -24.18 53.79 -8.81
C ASP A 250 -25.34 53.10 -8.07
N ALA A 251 -26.23 52.46 -8.83
CA ALA A 251 -27.34 51.67 -8.26
C ALA A 251 -26.88 50.34 -7.61
N LYS A 252 -25.69 49.85 -7.97
CA LYS A 252 -25.14 48.56 -7.49
C LYS A 252 -24.10 48.71 -6.38
N ILE A 253 -23.65 49.94 -6.08
CA ILE A 253 -22.63 50.21 -5.05
C ILE A 253 -23.04 49.63 -3.69
N ALA A 254 -24.29 49.82 -3.26
CA ALA A 254 -24.75 49.32 -1.97
C ALA A 254 -24.68 47.78 -1.87
N VAL A 255 -25.04 47.08 -2.96
CA VAL A 255 -24.97 45.62 -3.05
C VAL A 255 -23.51 45.15 -3.06
N TYR A 256 -22.66 45.80 -3.85
CA TYR A 256 -21.23 45.52 -3.92
C TYR A 256 -20.55 45.68 -2.55
N LEU A 257 -20.82 46.76 -1.82
CA LEU A 257 -20.25 46.99 -0.49
C LEU A 257 -20.69 45.91 0.51
N SER A 258 -21.94 45.46 0.45
CA SER A 258 -22.43 44.37 1.30
C SER A 258 -21.79 43.01 0.97
N GLU A 259 -21.64 42.69 -0.32
CA GLU A 259 -20.96 41.47 -0.77
C GLU A 259 -19.46 41.50 -0.42
N LEU A 260 -18.83 42.67 -0.53
CA LEU A 260 -17.43 42.89 -0.17
C LEU A 260 -17.21 42.70 1.33
N GLU A 261 -18.04 43.32 2.17
CA GLU A 261 -17.97 43.17 3.64
C GLU A 261 -18.14 41.70 4.04
N THR A 262 -19.08 40.99 3.41
CA THR A 262 -19.31 39.56 3.66
C THR A 262 -18.09 38.71 3.26
N SER A 263 -17.42 39.07 2.17
CA SER A 263 -16.23 38.37 1.65
C SER A 263 -14.95 38.66 2.46
N LEU A 264 -14.90 39.78 3.19
CA LEU A 264 -13.76 40.18 4.02
C LEU A 264 -13.75 39.50 5.40
N ARG A 265 -14.92 39.26 6.02
CA ARG A 265 -15.03 38.64 7.36
C ARG A 265 -14.22 37.34 7.55
N PRO A 266 -14.15 36.41 6.57
CA PRO A 266 -13.30 35.21 6.70
C PRO A 266 -11.81 35.54 6.66
N CYS A 267 -11.38 36.54 5.88
CA CYS A 267 -9.97 36.95 5.76
C CYS A 267 -9.45 37.48 7.10
N GLU A 268 -10.24 38.33 7.76
CA GLU A 268 -9.91 38.93 9.07
C GLU A 268 -9.70 37.88 10.16
N LYS A 269 -10.44 36.77 10.11
CA LYS A 269 -10.31 35.65 11.07
C LYS A 269 -9.11 34.75 10.77
N LEU A 270 -8.65 34.71 9.52
CA LEU A 270 -7.60 33.81 9.04
C LEU A 270 -6.21 34.48 9.05
N LEU A 271 -6.17 35.81 8.98
CA LEU A 271 -4.95 36.57 9.19
C LEU A 271 -4.64 36.58 10.69
N PRO A 272 -3.36 36.44 11.09
CA PRO A 272 -3.01 36.67 12.49
C PRO A 272 -3.35 38.13 12.77
N GLY A 273 -4.10 38.40 13.84
CA GLY A 273 -4.38 39.77 14.24
C GLY A 273 -3.06 40.55 14.29
N GLU A 274 -3.00 41.68 13.60
CA GLU A 274 -1.94 42.66 13.80
C GLU A 274 -2.08 43.14 15.25
N THR A 275 -1.41 42.46 16.18
CA THR A 275 -1.04 43.05 17.46
C THR A 275 0.04 44.08 17.15
N GLY A 276 -0.40 45.30 16.82
CA GLY A 276 0.40 46.49 17.08
C GLY A 276 0.55 46.72 18.58
#